data_AF-A0A3M3WIQ9-F1
#
_entry.id   AF-A0A3M3WIQ9-F1
#
_cell.length_a   1.000
_cell.length_b   1.000
_cell.length_c   1.000
_cell.angle_alpha   90.00
_cell.angle_beta   90.00
_cell.angle_gamma   90.00
#
_symmetry.space_group_name_H-M   'P 1'
#
loop_
_entity.id
_entity.type
_entity.pdbx_description
1 polymer ?
#
loop_
_entity_poly.entity_id
_entity_poly.type
_entity_poly.pdbx_seq_one_letter_code
_entity_poly.pdbx_strand_id
1 'polypeptide(L)'
;MGLDIHLEADRRMSLAQLADAVSAVGVAELEQNEQSVEARFYSGLFLSGCYEVDDPEIRAQRPSDLAFPVAIRCYLRIKGPAPEDADPLADVRELVEQLTARCDACFLMSFQYESLMYYRDEGGLHVL
;
A
#
# COMPACT_ATOMS: atom_id res chain seq x y z
N MET A 1 -11.90 3.88 11.76
CA MET A 1 -12.20 3.63 10.33
C MET A 1 -10.89 3.22 9.68
N GLY A 2 -10.84 2.06 9.03
CA GLY A 2 -9.65 1.60 8.30
C GLY A 2 -9.76 2.01 6.84
N LEU A 3 -8.70 2.58 6.28
CA LEU A 3 -8.57 2.80 4.84
C LEU A 3 -7.45 1.90 4.35
N ASP A 4 -7.80 1.01 3.44
CA ASP A 4 -6.86 0.12 2.78
C ASP A 4 -6.55 0.72 1.40
N ILE A 5 -5.26 0.82 1.09
CA ILE A 5 -4.76 1.39 -0.15
C ILE A 5 -3.93 0.29 -0.83
N HIS A 6 -4.14 0.11 -2.13
CA HIS A 6 -3.45 -0.87 -2.94
C HIS A 6 -2.62 -0.15 -4.00
N LEU A 7 -1.39 -0.58 -4.18
CA LEU A 7 -0.54 -0.20 -5.31
C LEU A 7 -0.31 -1.43 -6.18
N GLU A 8 -0.57 -1.28 -7.47
CA GLU A 8 -0.33 -2.34 -8.46
C GLU A 8 0.63 -1.77 -9.51
N ALA A 9 1.77 -2.43 -9.70
CA ALA A 9 2.83 -1.96 -10.58
C ALA A 9 3.30 -3.07 -11.52
N ASP A 10 3.79 -2.67 -12.70
CA ASP A 10 4.38 -3.61 -13.65
C ASP A 10 5.83 -3.98 -13.32
N ARG A 11 6.39 -4.87 -14.14
CA ARG A 11 7.74 -5.44 -13.98
C ARG A 11 8.91 -4.45 -14.05
N ARG A 12 8.68 -3.19 -14.38
CA ARG A 12 9.73 -2.15 -14.36
C ARG A 12 9.99 -1.66 -12.93
N MET A 13 9.05 -1.87 -12.02
CA MET A 13 9.29 -1.68 -10.60
C MET A 13 9.96 -2.93 -10.03
N SER A 14 11.03 -2.74 -9.27
CA SER A 14 11.66 -3.77 -8.45
C SER A 14 11.41 -3.52 -6.97
N LEU A 15 11.48 -4.57 -6.14
CA LEU A 15 11.38 -4.41 -4.68
C LEU A 15 12.50 -3.54 -4.11
N ALA A 16 13.68 -3.49 -4.76
CA ALA A 16 14.76 -2.60 -4.36
C ALA A 16 14.41 -1.12 -4.61
N GLN A 17 13.79 -0.78 -5.75
CA GLN A 17 13.30 0.58 -6.00
C GLN A 17 12.16 0.97 -5.05
N LEU A 18 11.28 0.02 -4.73
CA LEU A 18 10.24 0.23 -3.72
C LEU A 18 10.86 0.52 -2.35
N ALA A 19 11.81 -0.30 -1.89
CA ALA A 19 12.49 -0.11 -0.61
C ALA A 19 13.27 1.21 -0.55
N ASP A 20 13.93 1.61 -1.65
CA ASP A 20 14.62 2.90 -1.74
C ASP A 20 13.65 4.09 -1.70
N ALA A 21 12.53 4.01 -2.42
CA ALA A 21 11.48 5.02 -2.37
C ALA A 21 10.88 5.15 -0.95
N VAL A 22 10.60 4.02 -0.30
CA VAL A 22 10.07 3.98 1.08
C VAL A 22 11.09 4.57 2.07
N SER A 23 12.37 4.21 1.95
CA SER A 23 13.44 4.76 2.80
C SER A 23 13.53 6.28 2.69
N ALA A 24 13.31 6.82 1.48
CA ALA A 24 13.40 8.25 1.22
C ALA A 24 12.28 9.08 1.88
N VAL A 25 11.12 8.48 2.16
CA VAL A 25 10.04 9.16 2.92
C VAL A 25 10.39 9.29 4.40
N GLY A 26 11.31 8.48 4.92
CA GLY A 26 11.70 8.50 6.34
C GLY A 26 10.82 7.61 7.20
N VAL A 27 10.99 6.29 7.07
CA VAL A 27 10.27 5.28 7.85
C VAL A 27 10.93 4.99 9.21
N ALA A 28 10.14 4.49 10.16
CA ALA A 28 10.63 4.04 11.46
C ALA A 28 11.32 2.68 11.35
N GLU A 29 10.75 1.78 10.54
CA GLU A 29 11.27 0.44 10.31
C GLU A 29 11.09 0.07 8.84
N LEU A 30 12.11 -0.60 8.28
CA LEU A 30 12.10 -1.17 6.94
C LEU A 30 12.74 -2.55 6.99
N GLU A 31 12.00 -3.56 6.55
CA GLU A 31 12.48 -4.92 6.35
C GLU A 31 12.36 -5.26 4.87
N GLN A 32 13.45 -5.78 4.29
CA GLN A 32 13.48 -6.21 2.90
C GLN A 32 14.13 -7.59 2.81
N ASN A 33 13.51 -8.48 2.04
CA ASN A 33 14.12 -9.73 1.59
C ASN A 33 13.96 -9.86 0.06
N GLU A 34 14.32 -11.01 -0.49
CA GLU A 34 14.28 -11.24 -1.95
C GLU A 34 12.86 -11.24 -2.53
N GLN A 35 11.83 -11.46 -1.70
CA GLN A 35 10.43 -11.65 -2.12
C GLN A 35 9.48 -10.57 -1.60
N SER A 36 9.86 -9.84 -0.55
CA SER A 36 9.00 -8.81 0.04
C SER A 36 9.74 -7.60 0.62
N VAL A 37 8.97 -6.51 0.76
CA VAL A 37 9.32 -5.28 1.46
C VAL A 37 8.22 -4.99 2.48
N GLU A 38 8.58 -4.73 3.72
CA GLU A 38 7.65 -4.28 4.76
C GLU A 38 8.19 -3.01 5.43
N ALA A 39 7.31 -2.05 5.70
CA ALA A 39 7.71 -0.80 6.32
C ALA A 39 6.66 -0.24 7.27
N ARG A 40 7.14 0.40 8.34
CA ARG A 40 6.33 1.14 9.33
C ARG A 40 6.75 2.60 9.30
N PHE A 41 5.82 3.49 8.98
CA PHE A 41 6.03 4.93 8.96
C PHE A 41 5.69 5.52 10.33
N TYR A 42 6.30 6.67 10.66
CA TYR A 42 6.01 7.37 11.91
C TYR A 42 4.55 7.83 12.01
N SER A 43 3.91 8.11 10.88
CA SER A 43 2.49 8.50 10.82
C SER A 43 1.50 7.40 11.22
N GLY A 44 1.96 6.15 11.36
CA GLY A 44 1.09 4.98 11.52
C GLY A 44 0.67 4.35 10.19
N LEU A 45 1.17 4.85 9.05
CA LEU A 45 1.10 4.14 7.78
C LEU A 45 1.95 2.86 7.85
N PHE A 46 1.39 1.76 7.37
CA PHE A 46 2.08 0.49 7.17
C PHE A 46 2.09 0.17 5.68
N LEU A 47 3.19 -0.36 5.16
CA LEU A 47 3.32 -0.86 3.80
C LEU A 47 3.83 -2.30 3.83
N SER A 48 3.26 -3.17 3.01
CA SER A 48 3.80 -4.48 2.66
C SER A 48 3.70 -4.64 1.15
N GLY A 49 4.80 -5.01 0.50
CA GLY A 49 4.87 -5.23 -0.95
C GLY A 49 5.58 -6.53 -1.28
N CYS A 50 5.12 -7.21 -2.33
CA CYS A 50 5.73 -8.45 -2.82
C CYS A 50 5.57 -8.55 -4.34
N TYR A 51 6.34 -9.46 -4.94
CA TYR A 51 6.12 -9.84 -6.33
C TYR A 51 4.79 -10.59 -6.49
N GLU A 52 4.07 -10.27 -7.56
CA GLU A 52 2.92 -11.02 -8.01
C GLU A 52 3.39 -12.09 -9.00
N VAL A 53 3.02 -13.33 -8.73
CA VAL A 53 3.49 -14.51 -9.47
C VAL A 53 2.36 -15.17 -10.25
N ASP A 54 1.13 -15.08 -9.76
CA ASP A 54 0.01 -15.90 -10.22
C ASP A 54 -1.10 -15.09 -10.91
N ASP A 55 -1.33 -13.85 -10.48
CA ASP A 55 -2.43 -13.00 -10.96
C ASP A 55 -1.94 -11.65 -11.51
N PRO A 56 -1.61 -11.57 -12.81
CA PRO A 56 -1.12 -10.34 -13.42
C PRO A 56 -2.23 -9.34 -13.75
N GLU A 57 -3.50 -9.59 -13.40
CA GLU A 57 -4.60 -8.68 -13.73
C GLU A 57 -4.67 -7.47 -12.80
N ILE A 58 -5.04 -6.32 -13.34
CA ILE A 58 -5.33 -5.13 -12.54
C ILE A 58 -6.65 -5.35 -11.78
N ARG A 59 -6.62 -5.19 -10.45
CA ARG A 59 -7.79 -5.36 -9.57
C ARG A 59 -8.55 -4.06 -9.32
N ALA A 60 -7.93 -2.91 -9.56
CA ALA A 60 -8.58 -1.62 -9.42
C ALA A 60 -9.86 -1.51 -10.28
N GLN A 61 -10.96 -1.07 -9.66
CA GLN A 61 -12.20 -0.81 -10.38
C GLN A 61 -11.99 0.35 -11.37
N ARG A 62 -12.39 0.17 -12.63
CA ARG A 62 -12.31 1.18 -13.69
C ARG A 62 -10.88 1.73 -13.83
N PRO A 63 -9.89 0.92 -14.25
CA PRO A 63 -8.48 1.30 -14.23
C PRO A 63 -8.10 2.42 -15.22
N SER A 64 -9.04 3.20 -15.77
CA SER A 64 -8.84 3.98 -17.01
C SER A 64 -8.31 3.06 -18.12
N ASP A 65 -7.96 3.55 -19.32
CA ASP A 65 -7.43 2.69 -20.39
C ASP A 65 -6.03 2.07 -20.08
N LEU A 66 -5.64 1.98 -18.79
CA LEU A 66 -4.42 1.34 -18.33
C LEU A 66 -4.53 -0.17 -18.53
N ALA A 67 -3.58 -0.70 -19.31
CA ALA A 67 -3.39 -2.13 -19.50
C ALA A 67 -1.90 -2.44 -19.37
N PHE A 68 -1.53 -3.00 -18.22
CA PHE A 68 -0.19 -3.57 -18.00
C PHE A 68 -0.31 -4.82 -17.13
N PRO A 69 0.56 -5.83 -17.32
CA PRO A 69 0.62 -6.97 -16.44
C PRO A 69 1.18 -6.54 -15.07
N VAL A 70 0.43 -6.80 -14.02
CA VAL A 70 0.87 -6.56 -12.64
C VAL A 70 1.98 -7.55 -12.30
N ALA A 71 3.08 -7.02 -11.75
CA ALA A 71 4.23 -7.80 -11.32
C ALA A 71 4.61 -7.53 -9.86
N ILE A 72 4.17 -6.40 -9.29
CA ILE A 72 4.31 -6.07 -7.87
C ILE A 72 2.95 -5.60 -7.36
N ARG A 73 2.57 -6.10 -6.17
CA ARG A 73 1.44 -5.57 -5.41
C ARG A 73 1.96 -5.07 -4.06
N CYS A 74 1.54 -3.86 -3.71
CA CYS A 74 1.70 -3.36 -2.35
C CYS A 74 0.33 -3.14 -1.71
N TYR A 75 0.30 -3.43 -0.42
CA TYR A 75 -0.77 -3.15 0.50
C TYR A 75 -0.31 -2.07 1.46
N LEU A 76 -1.08 -1.00 1.58
CA LEU A 76 -0.85 0.05 2.55
C LEU A 76 -2.08 0.17 3.45
N ARG A 77 -1.85 0.30 4.76
CA ARG A 77 -2.91 0.46 5.76
C ARG A 77 -2.53 1.52 6.76
N ILE A 78 -3.45 2.43 7.04
CA ILE A 78 -3.32 3.40 8.13
C ILE A 78 -3.76 2.69 9.42
N LYS A 79 -2.81 2.46 10.33
CA LYS A 79 -3.05 1.73 11.58
C LYS A 79 -3.30 2.71 12.74
N GLY A 80 -4.57 2.80 13.15
CA GLY A 80 -4.96 3.61 14.30
C GLY A 80 -5.04 5.11 14.01
N PRO A 81 -5.26 5.94 15.04
CA PRO A 81 -5.16 7.39 14.89
C PRO A 81 -3.71 7.77 14.60
N ALA A 82 -3.51 8.65 13.61
CA ALA A 82 -2.21 9.23 13.37
C ALA A 82 -1.76 10.09 14.59
N PRO A 83 -0.46 10.17 14.89
CA PRO A 83 0.09 11.17 15.79
C PRO A 83 -0.35 12.59 15.41
N GLU A 84 -0.46 13.51 16.37
CA GLU A 84 -0.95 14.88 16.14
C GLU A 84 -0.13 15.68 15.11
N ASP A 85 1.15 15.36 14.97
CA ASP A 85 2.12 15.99 14.08
C ASP A 85 2.41 15.20 12.80
N ALA A 86 1.62 14.14 12.51
CA ALA A 86 1.83 13.29 11.36
C ALA A 86 0.58 13.11 10.50
N ASP A 87 0.79 12.98 9.18
CA ASP A 87 -0.28 12.77 8.20
C ASP A 87 0.03 11.55 7.32
N PRO A 88 -0.62 10.39 7.55
CA PRO A 88 -0.41 9.20 6.75
C PRO A 88 -0.71 9.39 5.26
N LEU A 89 -1.63 10.29 4.90
CA LEU A 89 -1.94 10.57 3.49
C LEU A 89 -0.88 11.46 2.85
N ALA A 90 -0.20 12.30 3.65
CA ALA A 90 0.98 13.00 3.18
C ALA A 90 2.13 12.02 2.88
N ASP A 91 2.35 11.02 3.74
CA ASP A 91 3.35 9.96 3.50
C ASP A 91 3.02 9.14 2.25
N VAL A 92 1.73 8.81 2.01
CA VAL A 92 1.30 8.14 0.78
C VAL A 92 1.65 8.99 -0.44
N ARG A 93 1.32 10.29 -0.42
CA ARG A 93 1.65 11.20 -1.52
C ARG A 93 3.16 11.27 -1.75
N GLU A 94 3.94 11.44 -0.70
CA GLU A 94 5.39 11.51 -0.80
C GLU A 94 5.97 10.21 -1.36
N LEU A 95 5.46 9.04 -0.94
CA LEU A 95 5.85 7.75 -1.52
C LEU A 95 5.62 7.73 -3.05
N VAL A 96 4.48 8.21 -3.54
CA VAL A 96 4.21 8.30 -4.98
C VAL A 96 5.23 9.19 -5.69
N GLU A 97 5.54 10.34 -5.10
CA GLU A 97 6.56 11.26 -5.63
C GLU A 97 7.94 10.60 -5.67
N GLN A 98 8.34 9.89 -4.60
CA GLN A 98 9.62 9.18 -4.55
C GLN A 98 9.69 8.02 -5.53
N LEU A 99 8.59 7.30 -5.76
CA LEU A 99 8.49 6.21 -6.75
C LEU A 99 8.63 6.75 -8.17
N THR A 100 7.90 7.81 -8.52
CA THR A 100 7.98 8.43 -9.86
C THR A 100 9.35 9.05 -10.15
N ALA A 101 10.11 9.43 -9.12
CA ALA A 101 11.48 9.91 -9.27
C ALA A 101 12.52 8.78 -9.48
N ARG A 102 12.20 7.53 -9.13
CA ARG A 102 13.15 6.38 -9.09
C ARG A 102 12.86 5.27 -10.08
N CYS A 103 11.63 5.17 -10.57
CA CYS A 103 11.24 4.16 -11.53
C CYS A 103 10.34 4.75 -12.62
N ASP A 104 10.45 4.20 -13.82
CA ASP A 104 9.60 4.51 -14.97
C ASP A 104 8.44 3.51 -15.11
N ALA A 105 8.10 2.81 -14.02
CA ALA A 105 7.06 1.80 -14.01
C ALA A 105 5.68 2.41 -14.24
N CYS A 106 4.84 1.69 -14.99
CA CYS A 106 3.41 1.96 -14.90
C CYS A 106 2.94 1.37 -13.58
N PHE A 107 2.25 2.19 -12.80
CA PHE A 107 1.55 1.74 -11.60
C PHE A 107 0.25 2.51 -11.45
N LEU A 108 -0.61 1.98 -10.61
CA LEU A 108 -1.83 2.65 -10.16
C LEU A 108 -1.93 2.50 -8.65
N MET A 109 -2.71 3.39 -8.05
CA MET A 109 -3.14 3.26 -6.68
C MET A 109 -4.65 3.30 -6.60
N SER A 110 -5.22 2.39 -5.83
CA SER A 110 -6.65 2.33 -5.54
C SER A 110 -6.85 2.23 -4.03
N PHE A 111 -8.06 2.50 -3.56
CA PHE A 111 -8.41 2.32 -2.16
C PHE A 111 -9.65 1.46 -2.04
N GLN A 112 -9.71 0.68 -0.97
CA GLN A 112 -10.89 -0.04 -0.54
C GLN A 112 -11.37 0.53 0.80
N TYR A 113 -12.63 0.94 0.83
CA TYR A 113 -13.28 1.33 2.06
C TYR A 113 -13.77 0.09 2.80
N GLU A 114 -13.31 -0.09 4.05
CA GLU A 114 -13.82 -1.13 4.93
C GLU A 114 -14.94 -0.57 5.82
N SER A 115 -16.09 -1.25 5.84
CA SER A 115 -17.13 -1.03 6.85
C SER A 115 -17.27 -2.28 7.73
N LEU A 116 -17.62 -2.07 9.01
CA LEU A 116 -17.91 -3.17 9.91
C LEU A 116 -19.22 -3.83 9.48
N MET A 117 -19.20 -5.15 9.24
CA MET A 117 -20.40 -5.91 8.84
C MET A 117 -21.03 -6.65 10.02
N TYR A 118 -20.19 -7.26 10.86
CA TYR A 118 -20.59 -8.04 12.02
C TYR A 118 -19.63 -7.79 13.17
N TYR A 119 -20.15 -7.82 14.40
CA TYR A 119 -19.32 -7.94 15.59
C TYR A 119 -19.97 -8.91 16.57
N ARG A 120 -19.16 -9.55 17.41
CA ARG A 120 -19.65 -10.43 18.48
C ARG A 120 -19.13 -9.90 19.81
N ASP A 121 -20.03 -9.72 20.76
CA ASP A 121 -19.70 -9.40 22.15
C ASP A 121 -20.34 -10.43 23.10
N GLU A 122 -20.31 -10.15 24.41
CA GLU A 122 -20.94 -10.99 25.44
C GLU A 122 -22.45 -11.18 25.24
N GLY A 123 -23.11 -10.27 24.53
CA GLY A 123 -24.53 -10.31 24.19
C GLY A 123 -24.86 -11.12 22.93
N GLY A 124 -23.86 -11.60 22.20
CA GLY A 124 -24.03 -12.44 21.02
C GLY A 124 -23.53 -11.79 19.73
N LEU A 125 -24.01 -12.30 18.59
CA LEU A 125 -23.65 -11.81 17.26
C LEU A 125 -24.55 -10.64 16.86
N HIS A 126 -23.94 -9.55 16.43
CA HIS A 126 -24.60 -8.34 15.94
C HIS A 126 -24.33 -8.16 14.45
N VAL A 127 -25.36 -7.75 13.73
CA VAL A 127 -25.31 -7.39 12.30
C VAL A 127 -25.49 -5.88 12.19
N LEU A 128 -24.65 -5.22 11.41
CA LEU A 128 -24.70 -3.76 11.19
C LEU A 128 -25.33 -3.39 9.86
#